data_AF-S9Q855-F1
#
_entry.id   AF-S9Q855-F1
#
_cell.length_a   1.000
_cell.length_b   1.000
_cell.length_c   1.000
_cell.angle_alpha   90.00
_cell.angle_beta   90.00
_cell.angle_gamma   90.00
#
_symmetry.space_group_name_H-M   'P 1'
#
loop_
_entity.id
_entity.type
_entity.pdbx_description
1 polymer ?
#
loop_
_entity_poly.entity_id
_entity_poly.type
_entity_poly.pdbx_seq_one_letter_code
_entity_poly.pdbx_strand_id
1 'polypeptide(L)'
;MIICPMCEHQQAQGIECEVCGKKLAVAAPIAVAVGTLPELEGTQLAGGRAPVAVAVLAELELTRQAPVQAGAVQPVAELDTGRAVAAGNVVVSPIQDMDTGRAVSDGLRTALPTGPIVCRYCRTPQASGLICERCGMRLPKLRQAAPAPSAGSELVAAGEWTKCTKCHTHTRAGRACVSCGTPVPAAE
;
A
#
# COMPACT_ATOMS: atom_id res chain seq x y z
N MET A 1 16.51 -5.08 14.43
CA MET A 1 16.84 -5.78 13.18
C MET A 1 15.59 -6.51 12.70
N ILE A 2 14.98 -6.04 11.62
CA ILE A 2 13.81 -6.65 11.00
C ILE A 2 14.27 -7.34 9.71
N ILE A 3 14.00 -8.63 9.59
CA ILE A 3 14.31 -9.40 8.37
C ILE A 3 13.06 -9.40 7.50
N CYS A 4 13.15 -8.90 6.27
CA CYS A 4 12.02 -8.92 5.36
C CYS A 4 11.68 -10.37 4.96
N PRO A 5 10.45 -10.86 5.20
CA PRO A 5 10.07 -12.24 4.85
C PRO A 5 9.94 -12.47 3.33
N MET A 6 10.17 -11.44 2.51
CA MET A 6 10.04 -11.53 1.06
C MET A 6 11.35 -11.47 0.29
N CYS A 7 12.34 -10.73 0.79
CA CYS A 7 13.63 -10.58 0.11
C CYS A 7 14.82 -10.80 1.05
N GLU A 8 14.55 -11.25 2.28
CA GLU A 8 15.54 -11.53 3.33
C GLU A 8 16.46 -10.37 3.70
N HIS A 9 16.17 -9.18 3.17
CA HIS A 9 16.91 -7.97 3.47
C HIS A 9 16.75 -7.63 4.96
N GLN A 10 17.89 -7.51 5.63
CA GLN A 10 17.98 -7.08 7.01
C GLN A 10 18.00 -5.56 7.04
N GLN A 11 17.05 -4.96 7.76
CA GLN A 11 17.00 -3.52 7.95
C GLN A 11 16.87 -3.15 9.42
N ALA A 12 17.37 -1.97 9.76
CA ALA A 12 17.40 -1.51 11.14
C ALA A 12 16.00 -1.17 11.66
N GLN A 13 15.18 -0.50 10.84
CA GLN A 13 13.86 0.04 11.19
C GLN A 13 13.02 0.27 9.91
N GLY A 14 11.69 0.34 10.05
CA GLY A 14 10.78 0.64 8.94
C GLY A 14 9.48 -0.15 9.00
N ILE A 15 8.37 0.48 8.59
CA ILE A 15 7.07 -0.21 8.43
C ILE A 15 6.95 -0.92 7.08
N GLU A 16 7.86 -0.61 6.15
CA GLU A 16 7.98 -1.18 4.81
C GLU A 16 9.43 -1.55 4.54
N CYS A 17 9.66 -2.60 3.76
CA CYS A 17 11.00 -3.01 3.38
C CYS A 17 11.61 -2.05 2.37
N GLU A 18 12.80 -1.52 2.66
CA GLU A 18 13.55 -0.60 1.79
C GLU A 18 13.86 -1.18 0.40
N VAL A 19 13.95 -2.51 0.29
CA VAL A 19 14.30 -3.21 -0.96
C VAL A 19 13.08 -3.60 -1.79
N CYS A 20 12.08 -4.23 -1.18
CA CYS A 20 10.93 -4.80 -1.91
C CYS A 20 9.59 -4.09 -1.66
N GLY A 21 9.55 -3.08 -0.78
CA GLY A 21 8.34 -2.31 -0.45
C GLY A 21 7.28 -3.11 0.32
N LYS A 22 7.60 -4.31 0.82
CA LYS A 22 6.68 -5.12 1.60
C LYS A 22 6.45 -4.49 2.97
N LYS A 23 5.18 -4.26 3.34
CA LYS A 23 4.81 -3.84 4.70
C LYS A 23 5.23 -4.91 5.73
N LEU A 24 6.10 -4.52 6.66
CA LEU A 24 6.66 -5.38 7.72
C LEU A 24 5.92 -5.23 9.04
N ALA A 25 5.28 -4.08 9.27
CA ALA A 25 4.45 -3.83 10.43
C ALA A 25 3.13 -3.19 9.98
N VAL A 26 2.02 -3.68 10.54
CA VAL A 26 0.72 -3.03 10.43
C VAL A 26 0.65 -2.05 11.60
N ALA A 27 0.53 -0.75 11.32
CA ALA A 27 0.30 0.23 12.37
C ALA A 27 -0.95 -0.19 13.16
N ALA A 28 -0.83 -0.21 14.50
CA ALA A 28 -1.99 -0.45 15.35
C ALA A 28 -3.09 0.56 14.98
N PRO A 29 -4.35 0.13 14.84
CA PRO A 29 -5.43 1.04 14.53
C PRO A 29 -5.47 2.14 15.59
N ILE A 30 -5.40 3.40 15.15
CA ILE A 30 -5.58 4.54 16.03
C ILE A 30 -7.02 4.47 16.54
N ALA A 31 -7.19 4.42 17.86
CA ALA A 31 -8.49 4.49 18.50
C ALA A 31 -9.04 5.91 18.30
N VAL A 32 -9.79 6.11 17.21
CA VAL A 32 -10.54 7.35 17.00
C VAL A 32 -11.83 7.24 17.79
N ALA A 33 -12.08 8.21 18.67
CA ALA A 33 -13.36 8.31 19.36
C ALA A 33 -14.45 8.61 18.32
N VAL A 34 -15.33 7.62 18.08
CA VAL A 34 -16.49 7.79 17.20
C VAL A 34 -17.66 8.28 18.04
N GLY A 35 -18.05 9.54 17.87
CA GLY A 35 -19.26 10.10 18.47
C GLY A 35 -20.50 9.76 17.66
N THR A 36 -21.64 9.58 18.32
CA THR A 36 -22.94 9.38 17.65
C THR A 36 -23.51 10.71 17.18
N LEU A 37 -23.89 10.79 15.90
CA LEU A 37 -24.59 11.95 15.33
C LEU A 37 -26.11 11.76 15.50
N PRO A 38 -26.84 12.80 15.94
CA PRO A 38 -28.27 12.67 16.26
C PRO A 38 -29.18 12.49 15.02
N GLU A 39 -28.70 12.81 13.82
CA GLU A 39 -29.50 12.73 12.58
C GLU A 39 -29.41 11.38 11.86
N LEU A 40 -28.59 10.45 12.33
CA LEU A 40 -28.42 9.11 11.74
C LEU A 40 -29.21 8.08 12.57
N GLU A 41 -30.03 7.27 11.89
CA GLU A 41 -30.67 6.10 12.50
C GLU A 41 -29.59 5.20 13.11
N GLY A 42 -29.70 4.93 14.42
CA GLY A 42 -28.73 4.12 15.12
C GLY A 42 -28.71 2.70 14.59
N THR A 43 -27.52 2.18 14.24
CA THR A 43 -27.35 0.73 14.11
C THR A 43 -27.68 0.07 15.45
N GLN A 44 -28.48 -1.00 15.44
CA GLN A 44 -28.91 -1.71 16.66
C GLN A 44 -27.77 -2.23 17.56
N LEU A 45 -26.53 -2.17 17.07
CA LEU A 45 -25.32 -2.54 17.80
C LEU A 45 -24.60 -1.27 18.26
N ALA A 46 -24.57 -1.06 19.57
CA ALA A 46 -23.81 0.03 20.19
C ALA A 46 -22.30 -0.20 19.98
N GLY A 47 -21.65 0.65 19.18
CA GLY A 47 -20.19 0.80 19.21
C GLY A 47 -19.37 -0.12 18.32
N GLY A 48 -19.90 -0.61 17.19
CA GLY A 48 -19.10 -1.15 16.08
C GLY A 48 -18.33 -2.46 16.35
N ARG A 49 -18.35 -2.99 17.57
CA ARG A 49 -17.80 -4.30 17.96
C ARG A 49 -18.63 -4.91 19.08
N ALA A 50 -19.83 -5.37 18.73
CA ALA A 50 -20.57 -6.22 19.65
C ALA A 50 -19.72 -7.47 19.96
N PRO A 51 -19.63 -7.90 21.24
CA PRO A 51 -18.90 -9.11 21.60
C PRO A 51 -19.55 -10.30 20.90
N VAL A 52 -18.88 -10.83 19.87
CA VAL A 52 -19.26 -12.08 19.22
C VAL A 52 -18.59 -13.21 19.98
N ALA A 53 -19.38 -14.16 20.48
CA ALA A 53 -18.83 -15.36 21.11
C ALA A 53 -18.08 -16.17 20.04
N VAL A 54 -16.76 -16.24 20.17
CA VAL A 54 -15.89 -17.07 19.31
C VAL A 54 -15.53 -18.33 20.10
N ALA A 55 -15.91 -19.50 19.59
CA ALA A 55 -15.52 -20.77 20.18
C ALA A 55 -14.00 -20.99 20.04
N VAL A 56 -13.36 -21.50 21.10
CA VAL A 56 -11.93 -21.78 21.12
C VAL A 56 -11.64 -23.01 20.25
N LEU A 57 -10.80 -22.86 19.24
CA LEU A 57 -10.28 -23.98 18.45
C LEU A 57 -9.07 -24.57 19.16
N ALA A 58 -9.16 -25.85 19.52
CA ALA A 58 -8.16 -26.57 20.31
C ALA A 58 -6.77 -26.67 19.65
N GLU A 59 -6.68 -26.44 18.34
CA GLU A 59 -5.46 -26.59 17.54
C GLU A 59 -4.62 -25.30 17.41
N LEU A 60 -5.11 -24.16 17.92
CA LEU A 60 -4.37 -22.88 17.87
C LEU A 60 -3.47 -22.73 19.09
N GLU A 61 -2.15 -22.62 18.88
CA GLU A 61 -1.16 -22.48 19.94
C GLU A 61 -1.45 -21.30 20.90
N LEU A 62 -1.29 -21.60 22.20
CA LEU A 62 -1.64 -20.78 23.37
C LEU A 62 -1.04 -19.36 23.37
N THR A 63 0.10 -19.16 22.70
CA THR A 63 0.82 -17.88 22.63
C THR A 63 0.12 -16.81 21.78
N ARG A 64 -0.85 -17.21 20.93
CA ARG A 64 -1.75 -16.28 20.23
C ARG A 64 -2.99 -15.88 21.03
N GLN A 65 -3.33 -16.63 22.08
CA GLN A 65 -4.64 -16.54 22.74
C GLN A 65 -4.60 -15.84 24.10
N ALA A 66 -3.44 -15.72 24.74
CA ALA A 66 -3.28 -14.99 25.98
C ALA A 66 -2.24 -13.87 25.82
N PRO A 67 -2.52 -12.62 26.24
CA PRO A 67 -1.46 -11.63 26.39
C PRO A 67 -0.44 -12.18 27.38
N VAL A 68 0.81 -12.35 26.93
CA VAL A 68 1.93 -12.67 27.82
C VAL A 68 1.92 -11.62 28.93
N GLN A 69 1.92 -12.07 30.19
CA GLN A 69 1.99 -11.14 31.33
C GLN A 69 3.13 -10.17 31.09
N ALA A 70 2.81 -8.87 31.13
CA ALA A 70 3.80 -7.83 30.99
C ALA A 70 4.83 -8.00 32.13
N GLY A 71 5.98 -8.59 31.81
CA GLY A 71 7.11 -8.61 32.72
C GLY A 71 7.50 -7.17 33.04
N ALA A 72 7.90 -6.93 34.28
CA ALA A 72 8.41 -5.62 34.68
C ALA A 72 9.55 -5.22 33.73
N VAL A 73 9.34 -4.15 32.96
CA VAL A 73 10.35 -3.59 32.07
C VAL A 73 11.41 -2.97 32.95
N GLN A 74 12.53 -3.68 33.14
CA GLN A 74 13.69 -3.13 33.85
C GLN A 74 14.39 -2.12 32.93
N PRO A 75 14.57 -0.86 33.35
CA PRO A 75 15.33 0.10 32.58
C PRO A 75 16.81 -0.33 32.55
N VAL A 76 17.33 -0.53 31.36
CA VAL A 76 18.76 -0.83 31.15
C VAL A 76 19.52 0.49 31.26
N ALA A 77 20.35 0.64 32.30
CA ALA A 77 21.04 1.89 32.62
C ALA A 77 22.02 2.37 31.52
N GLU A 78 22.47 1.47 30.65
CA GLU A 78 23.43 1.77 29.56
C GLU A 78 22.74 2.07 28.21
N LEU A 79 21.41 2.02 28.12
CA LEU A 79 20.71 2.45 26.91
C LEU A 79 20.67 3.98 26.85
N ASP A 80 21.31 4.56 25.85
CA ASP A 80 21.23 6.00 25.56
C ASP A 80 19.77 6.42 25.33
N THR A 81 19.25 7.22 26.26
CA THR A 81 17.87 7.72 26.26
C THR A 81 17.67 8.92 25.35
N GLY A 82 18.68 9.32 24.57
CA GLY A 82 18.70 10.55 23.76
C GLY A 82 17.56 10.73 22.75
N ARG A 83 16.75 9.70 22.46
CA ARG A 83 15.51 9.82 21.67
C ARG A 83 14.20 9.73 22.46
N ALA A 84 14.23 9.30 23.72
CA ALA A 84 13.05 9.10 24.56
C ALA A 84 12.76 10.26 25.52
N VAL A 85 13.74 11.15 25.72
CA VAL A 85 13.52 12.39 26.45
C VAL A 85 12.78 13.36 25.52
N ALA A 86 11.69 13.97 26.01
CA ALA A 86 11.05 15.07 25.31
C ALA A 86 12.13 16.12 25.04
N ALA A 87 12.48 16.30 23.76
CA ALA A 87 13.29 17.45 23.36
C ALA A 87 12.52 18.67 23.85
N GLY A 88 13.00 19.31 24.92
CA GLY A 88 12.35 20.47 25.52
C GLY A 88 12.05 21.47 24.42
N ASN A 89 10.98 22.26 24.57
CA ASN A 89 10.49 23.16 23.52
C ASN A 89 11.62 24.03 22.95
N VAL A 90 12.22 23.58 21.86
CA VAL A 90 13.24 24.35 21.14
C VAL A 90 12.46 25.40 20.38
N VAL A 91 12.57 26.64 20.85
CA VAL A 91 11.99 27.79 20.15
C VAL A 91 12.80 28.01 18.87
N VAL A 92 12.39 27.32 17.80
CA VAL A 92 12.96 27.53 16.47
C VAL A 92 12.38 28.84 15.95
N SER A 93 13.21 29.87 15.86
CA SER A 93 12.83 31.12 15.20
C SER A 93 12.67 30.86 13.69
N PRO A 94 11.57 31.31 13.07
CA PRO A 94 11.40 31.18 11.63
C PRO A 94 12.51 31.93 10.90
N ILE A 95 13.06 31.31 9.86
CA ILE A 95 14.07 31.93 9.00
C ILE A 95 13.38 33.07 8.24
N GLN A 96 13.85 34.30 8.43
CA GLN A 96 13.18 35.52 7.93
C GLN A 96 12.97 35.55 6.42
N ASP A 97 13.79 34.82 5.66
CA ASP A 97 13.75 34.77 4.19
C ASP A 97 13.22 33.42 3.64
N MET A 98 12.61 32.59 4.49
CA MET A 98 12.01 31.33 4.03
C MET A 98 10.62 31.59 3.47
N ASP A 99 10.46 31.46 2.16
CA ASP A 99 9.16 31.50 1.52
C ASP A 99 8.32 30.28 1.95
N THR A 100 7.44 30.50 2.92
CA THR A 100 6.45 29.52 3.40
C THR A 100 5.20 29.47 2.51
N GLY A 101 5.18 30.27 1.43
CA GLY A 101 4.08 30.35 0.50
C GLY A 101 3.87 29.05 -0.25
N ARG A 102 2.61 28.72 -0.50
CA ARG A 102 2.27 27.75 -1.54
C ARG A 102 2.30 28.50 -2.86
N ALA A 103 3.13 28.07 -3.80
CA ALA A 103 3.07 28.59 -5.17
C ALA A 103 1.62 28.52 -5.67
N VAL A 104 1.13 29.65 -6.22
CA VAL A 104 -0.19 29.70 -6.83
C VAL A 104 -0.23 28.67 -7.93
N SER A 105 -1.15 27.71 -7.83
CA SER A 105 -1.29 26.70 -8.87
C SER A 105 -1.83 27.38 -10.12
N ASP A 106 -1.12 27.24 -11.22
CA ASP A 106 -1.54 27.62 -12.57
C ASP A 106 -2.69 26.76 -13.12
N GLY A 107 -3.20 25.81 -12.33
CA GLY A 107 -4.24 24.86 -12.73
C GLY A 107 -3.77 23.82 -13.75
N LEU A 108 -2.53 23.90 -14.24
CA LEU A 108 -1.98 22.98 -15.22
C LEU A 108 -1.39 21.77 -14.49
N ARG A 109 -1.91 20.59 -14.81
CA ARG A 109 -1.28 19.35 -14.35
C ARG A 109 -0.05 19.10 -15.21
N THR A 110 1.08 18.81 -14.56
CA THR A 110 2.26 18.29 -15.25
C THR A 110 1.84 17.10 -16.12
N ALA A 111 2.12 17.19 -17.42
CA ALA A 111 1.80 16.11 -18.35
C ALA A 111 2.48 14.81 -17.87
N LEU A 112 1.73 13.71 -17.92
CA LEU A 112 2.33 12.41 -17.63
C LEU A 112 3.41 12.12 -18.69
N PRO A 113 4.58 11.60 -18.30
CA PRO A 113 5.59 11.20 -19.26
C PRO A 113 5.02 10.15 -20.21
N THR A 114 4.94 10.51 -21.49
CA THR A 114 4.50 9.63 -22.58
C THR A 114 5.71 8.87 -23.11
N GLY A 115 5.69 7.55 -23.01
CA GLY A 115 6.79 6.72 -23.51
C GLY A 115 6.81 5.30 -22.93
N PRO A 116 7.74 4.45 -23.39
CA PRO A 116 7.93 3.12 -22.83
C PRO A 116 8.37 3.22 -21.37
N ILE A 117 7.86 2.31 -20.54
CA ILE A 117 8.26 2.20 -19.13
C ILE A 117 9.68 1.61 -19.10
N VAL A 118 10.62 2.31 -18.48
CA VAL A 118 11.99 1.83 -18.31
C VAL A 118 12.11 1.02 -17.02
N CYS A 119 12.62 -0.21 -17.12
CA CYS A 119 12.85 -1.03 -15.94
C CYS A 119 13.89 -0.41 -15.00
N ARG A 120 13.56 -0.25 -13.72
CA ARG A 120 14.47 0.31 -12.70
C ARG A 120 15.77 -0.50 -12.56
N TYR A 121 15.71 -1.82 -12.81
CA TYR A 121 16.83 -2.73 -12.57
C TYR A 121 17.70 -2.90 -13.81
N CYS A 122 17.13 -3.39 -14.92
CA CYS A 122 17.90 -3.70 -16.14
C CYS A 122 17.84 -2.60 -17.22
N ARG A 123 17.18 -1.48 -16.94
CA ARG A 123 17.00 -0.33 -17.85
C ARG A 123 16.40 -0.67 -19.23
N THR A 124 15.79 -1.84 -19.37
CA THR A 124 15.16 -2.24 -20.62
C THR A 124 13.85 -1.47 -20.78
N PRO A 125 13.64 -0.77 -21.91
CA PRO A 125 12.38 -0.10 -22.19
C PRO A 125 11.32 -1.16 -22.54
N GLN A 126 10.12 -1.01 -21.99
CA GLN A 126 8.99 -1.90 -22.24
C GLN A 126 7.71 -1.11 -22.49
N ALA A 127 6.97 -1.51 -23.53
CA ALA A 127 5.78 -0.79 -23.96
C ALA A 127 4.62 -0.91 -22.96
N SER A 128 4.42 -2.08 -22.33
CA SER A 128 3.30 -2.33 -21.41
C SER A 128 3.57 -3.48 -20.42
N GLY A 129 2.81 -3.52 -19.32
CA GLY A 129 2.85 -4.61 -18.33
C GLY A 129 3.41 -4.20 -16.96
N LEU A 130 3.18 -5.06 -15.97
CA LEU A 130 3.61 -4.87 -14.57
C LEU A 130 4.96 -5.52 -14.24
N ILE A 131 5.46 -6.40 -15.12
CA ILE A 131 6.67 -7.19 -14.92
C ILE A 131 7.57 -6.99 -16.13
N CYS A 132 8.87 -6.78 -15.87
CA CYS A 132 9.87 -6.64 -16.91
C CYS A 132 10.11 -7.98 -17.62
N GLU A 133 9.99 -7.99 -18.95
CA GLU A 133 10.17 -9.19 -19.78
C GLU A 133 11.61 -9.70 -19.80
N ARG A 134 12.59 -8.84 -19.48
CA ARG A 134 14.00 -9.22 -19.45
C ARG A 134 14.47 -9.76 -18.11
N CYS A 135 14.10 -9.11 -17.01
CA CYS A 135 14.66 -9.42 -15.68
C CYS A 135 13.61 -9.85 -14.64
N GLY A 136 12.33 -9.99 -15.02
CA GLY A 136 11.26 -10.47 -14.13
C GLY A 136 10.90 -9.52 -12.98
N MET A 137 11.55 -8.37 -12.86
CA MET A 137 11.29 -7.41 -11.78
C MET A 137 10.07 -6.54 -12.09
N ARG A 138 9.40 -6.08 -11.04
CA ARG A 138 8.18 -5.28 -11.15
C ARG A 138 8.47 -3.89 -11.72
N LEU A 139 7.72 -3.50 -12.74
CA LEU A 139 7.80 -2.18 -13.36
C LEU A 139 7.01 -1.13 -12.55
N PRO A 140 7.41 0.16 -12.60
CA PRO A 140 6.62 1.25 -12.05
C PRO A 140 5.19 1.24 -12.59
N LYS A 141 4.21 1.45 -11.70
CA LYS A 141 2.80 1.54 -12.08
C LYS A 141 2.54 2.87 -12.80
N LEU A 142 2.74 2.91 -14.11
CA LEU A 142 2.17 3.96 -14.94
C LEU A 142 0.78 3.55 -15.41
N ARG A 143 -0.17 4.48 -15.30
CA ARG A 143 -1.47 4.34 -15.92
C ARG A 143 -1.27 4.58 -17.42
N GLN A 144 -1.15 3.49 -18.16
CA GLN A 144 -1.07 3.58 -19.62
C GLN A 144 -2.45 3.93 -20.17
N ALA A 145 -2.48 4.74 -21.23
CA ALA A 145 -3.69 4.96 -21.99
C ALA A 145 -4.22 3.60 -22.47
N ALA A 146 -5.54 3.40 -22.38
CA ALA A 146 -6.15 2.17 -22.88
C ALA A 146 -5.85 2.04 -24.38
N PRO A 147 -5.43 0.86 -24.86
CA PRO A 147 -5.28 0.63 -26.29
C PRO A 147 -6.65 0.76 -26.96
N ALA A 148 -6.66 1.34 -28.16
CA ALA A 148 -7.86 1.37 -29.00
C ALA A 148 -8.32 -0.06 -29.32
N PRO A 149 -9.63 -0.33 -29.40
CA PRO A 149 -10.14 -1.64 -29.73
C PRO A 149 -9.64 -2.06 -31.13
N SER A 150 -9.01 -3.23 -31.23
CA SER A 150 -8.64 -3.82 -32.51
C SER A 150 -9.88 -4.39 -33.20
N ALA A 151 -10.15 -3.95 -34.42
CA ALA A 151 -11.24 -4.47 -35.25
C ALA A 151 -11.09 -5.99 -35.43
N GLY A 152 -12.06 -6.78 -34.94
CA GLY A 152 -12.15 -8.23 -35.17
C GLY A 152 -12.21 -9.12 -33.91
N SER A 153 -12.11 -8.56 -32.71
CA SER A 153 -12.41 -9.30 -31.47
C SER A 153 -13.87 -9.10 -31.11
N GLU A 154 -14.65 -10.18 -30.91
CA GLU A 154 -15.87 -10.11 -30.08
C GLU A 154 -15.42 -9.70 -28.68
N LEU A 155 -15.49 -8.41 -28.40
CA LEU A 155 -15.04 -7.85 -27.14
C LEU A 155 -16.15 -8.09 -26.09
N VAL A 156 -15.74 -8.55 -24.91
CA VAL A 156 -16.66 -8.77 -23.79
C VAL A 156 -17.04 -7.41 -23.20
N ALA A 157 -18.27 -7.26 -22.72
CA ALA A 157 -18.77 -6.02 -22.13
C ALA A 157 -17.83 -5.51 -21.02
N ALA A 158 -17.69 -4.18 -20.92
CA ALA A 158 -16.85 -3.56 -19.90
C ALA A 158 -17.22 -4.06 -18.50
N GLY A 159 -16.21 -4.53 -17.75
CA GLY A 159 -16.42 -5.09 -16.42
C GLY A 159 -16.92 -6.53 -16.39
N GLU A 160 -17.07 -7.25 -17.50
CA GLU A 160 -17.36 -8.68 -17.48
C GLU A 160 -16.09 -9.52 -17.30
N TRP A 161 -16.23 -10.76 -16.82
CA TRP A 161 -15.10 -11.67 -16.64
C TRP A 161 -14.62 -12.25 -17.97
N THR A 162 -13.33 -12.11 -18.25
CA THR A 162 -12.67 -12.67 -19.43
C THR A 162 -11.27 -13.17 -19.07
N LYS A 163 -10.59 -13.85 -20.00
CA LYS A 163 -9.21 -14.30 -19.84
C LYS A 163 -8.25 -13.26 -20.41
N CYS A 164 -7.19 -12.93 -19.68
CA CYS A 164 -6.12 -12.09 -20.22
C CYS A 164 -5.50 -12.74 -21.47
N THR A 165 -5.33 -11.98 -22.55
CA THR A 165 -4.72 -12.48 -23.80
C THR A 165 -3.25 -12.89 -23.65
N LYS A 166 -2.54 -12.34 -22.65
CA LYS A 166 -1.12 -12.60 -22.43
C LYS A 166 -0.83 -13.73 -21.44
N CYS A 167 -1.52 -13.72 -20.29
CA CYS A 167 -1.24 -14.67 -19.20
C CYS A 167 -2.43 -15.60 -18.86
N HIS A 168 -3.53 -15.50 -19.60
CA HIS A 168 -4.76 -16.31 -19.46
C HIS A 168 -5.43 -16.30 -18.08
N THR A 169 -4.95 -15.48 -17.14
CA THR A 169 -5.61 -15.27 -15.85
C THR A 169 -6.98 -14.63 -16.03
N HIS A 170 -7.97 -15.08 -15.27
CA HIS A 170 -9.29 -14.47 -15.22
C HIS A 170 -9.19 -13.02 -14.71
N THR A 171 -9.77 -12.10 -15.46
CA THR A 171 -9.68 -10.65 -15.24
C THR A 171 -10.96 -9.99 -15.75
N ARG A 172 -11.18 -8.73 -15.39
CA ARG A 172 -12.32 -7.95 -15.86
C ARG A 172 -11.95 -7.20 -17.14
N ALA A 173 -12.82 -7.25 -18.15
CA ALA A 173 -12.66 -6.49 -19.39
C ALA A 173 -12.65 -4.97 -19.09
N GLY A 174 -11.84 -4.21 -19.83
CA GLY A 174 -11.69 -2.75 -19.64
C GLY A 174 -10.77 -2.36 -18.48
N ARG A 175 -10.10 -3.34 -17.85
CA ARG A 175 -9.11 -3.11 -16.78
C ARG A 175 -7.77 -3.77 -17.12
N ALA A 176 -6.70 -3.29 -16.49
CA ALA A 176 -5.41 -3.97 -16.55
C ALA A 176 -5.46 -5.29 -15.76
N CYS A 177 -4.92 -6.36 -16.33
CA CYS A 177 -4.82 -7.66 -15.67
C CYS A 177 -4.02 -7.55 -14.35
N VAL A 178 -4.57 -8.10 -13.26
CA VAL A 178 -3.95 -8.02 -11.93
C VAL A 178 -2.59 -8.73 -11.86
N SER A 179 -2.42 -9.81 -12.64
CA SER A 179 -1.20 -10.62 -12.65
C SER A 179 -0.09 -10.03 -13.51
N CYS A 180 -0.37 -9.74 -14.78
CA CYS A 180 0.66 -9.31 -15.74
C CYS A 180 0.60 -7.83 -16.10
N GLY A 181 -0.46 -7.11 -15.74
CA GLY A 181 -0.63 -5.68 -16.03
C GLY A 181 -1.08 -5.35 -17.45
N THR A 182 -1.25 -6.36 -18.31
CA THR A 182 -1.68 -6.13 -19.69
C THR A 182 -3.09 -5.53 -19.71
N PRO A 183 -3.33 -4.44 -20.45
CA PRO A 183 -4.67 -3.89 -20.63
C PRO A 183 -5.56 -4.92 -21.34
N VAL A 184 -6.74 -5.18 -20.78
CA VAL A 184 -7.70 -6.12 -21.34
C VAL A 184 -8.76 -5.30 -22.08
N PRO A 185 -8.90 -5.44 -23.40
CA PRO A 185 -9.86 -4.66 -24.16
C PRO A 185 -11.30 -5.07 -23.76
N ALA A 186 -12.23 -4.13 -23.87
CA ALA A 186 -13.67 -4.32 -23.65
C ALA A 186 -14.45 -3.73 -24.81
N ALA A 187 -15.67 -4.21 -25.01
CA ALA A 187 -16.64 -3.51 -25.85
C ALA A 187 -17.00 -2.19 -25.16
N GLU A 188 -17.13 -1.12 -25.96
CA GLU A 188 -17.63 0.18 -25.49
C GLU A 188 -19.00 0.05 -24.83
#